data_AF-M1PSG5-F1
#
_entry.id   AF-M1PSG5-F1
#
_cell.length_a   1.000
_cell.length_b   1.000
_cell.length_c   1.000
_cell.angle_alpha   90.00
_cell.angle_beta   90.00
_cell.angle_gamma   90.00
#
_symmetry.space_group_name_H-M   'P 1'
#
loop_
_entity.id
_entity.type
_entity.pdbx_description
1 polymer ?
#
loop_
_entity_poly.entity_id
_entity_poly.type
_entity_poly.pdbx_seq_one_letter_code
_entity_poly.pdbx_strand_id
1 'polypeptide(L)'
;FAKAPRTMDTVLDVATEATLYGLEQYERFPALMETHFGGSQRASVLAAASGVGTAIATGDAQAGVNGWYLSMILHKEHMGRLGFYGYDQQDQLGMTNSFSY
;
A
#
# COMPACT_ATOMS: atom_id res chain seq x y z
N PHE A 1 -4.62 18.90 7.03
CA PHE A 1 -4.24 18.43 5.69
C PHE A 1 -2.81 18.85 5.39
N ALA A 2 -1.98 17.97 4.80
CA ALA A 2 -0.61 18.27 4.37
C ALA A 2 0.26 18.94 5.46
N LYS A 3 0.29 18.36 6.66
CA LYS A 3 1.08 18.88 7.80
C LYS A 3 2.19 17.95 8.25
N ALA A 4 2.13 16.67 7.88
CA ALA A 4 3.17 15.72 8.23
C ALA A 4 4.43 16.01 7.38
N PRO A 5 5.64 15.80 7.92
CA PRO A 5 6.88 15.97 7.18
C PRO A 5 6.91 15.07 5.93
N ARG A 6 7.48 15.58 4.83
CA ARG A 6 7.76 14.77 3.64
C ARG A 6 9.03 13.94 3.86
N THR A 7 8.93 12.91 4.70
CA THR A 7 10.03 12.00 5.04
C THR A 7 9.58 10.54 4.93
N MET A 8 10.55 9.62 4.80
CA MET A 8 10.24 8.18 4.81
C MET A 8 9.62 7.73 6.13
N ASP A 9 9.90 8.38 7.26
CA ASP A 9 9.24 8.07 8.53
C ASP A 9 7.72 8.26 8.45
N THR A 10 7.26 9.32 7.78
CA THR A 10 5.82 9.55 7.57
C THR A 10 5.23 8.53 6.60
N VAL A 11 5.99 8.12 5.58
CA VAL A 11 5.57 7.05 4.66
C VAL A 11 5.42 5.72 5.42
N LEU A 12 6.42 5.36 6.21
CA LEU A 12 6.45 4.14 7.01
C LEU A 12 5.30 4.10 8.02
N ASP A 13 5.05 5.19 8.73
CA ASP A 13 3.96 5.31 9.69
C ASP A 13 2.59 5.13 9.00
N VAL A 14 2.24 6.04 8.11
CA VAL A 14 0.88 6.10 7.54
C VAL A 14 0.56 4.88 6.67
N ALA A 15 1.48 4.45 5.82
CA ALA A 15 1.22 3.34 4.91
C ALA A 15 1.23 1.99 5.63
N THR A 16 2.02 1.80 6.69
CA THR A 16 2.00 0.56 7.47
C THR A 16 0.66 0.42 8.19
N GLU A 17 0.23 1.44 8.92
CA GLU A 17 -1.03 1.43 9.65
C GLU A 17 -2.23 1.21 8.72
N ALA A 18 -2.29 1.93 7.60
CA ALA A 18 -3.37 1.76 6.63
C ALA A 18 -3.40 0.35 6.01
N THR A 19 -2.22 -0.22 5.74
CA THR A 19 -2.11 -1.57 5.16
C THR A 19 -2.54 -2.64 6.16
N LEU A 20 -2.03 -2.59 7.39
CA LEU A 20 -2.36 -3.55 8.44
C LEU A 20 -3.85 -3.51 8.77
N TYR A 21 -4.43 -2.32 8.93
CA TYR A 21 -5.87 -2.16 9.12
C TYR A 21 -6.68 -2.81 8.00
N GLY A 22 -6.29 -2.59 6.74
CA GLY A 22 -6.98 -3.14 5.58
C GLY A 22 -6.88 -4.67 5.49
N LEU A 23 -5.72 -5.24 5.83
CA LEU A 23 -5.52 -6.70 5.89
C LEU A 23 -6.38 -7.33 7.00
N GLU A 24 -6.38 -6.72 8.19
CA GLU A 24 -7.22 -7.15 9.31
C GLU A 24 -8.71 -7.16 8.95
N GLN A 25 -9.19 -6.20 8.12
CA GLN A 25 -10.58 -6.21 7.66
C GLN A 25 -10.90 -7.46 6.84
N TYR A 26 -10.01 -7.87 5.93
CA TYR A 26 -10.23 -9.08 5.16
C TYR A 26 -10.17 -10.35 6.02
N GLU A 27 -9.32 -10.38 7.04
CA GLU A 27 -9.24 -11.51 7.99
C GLU A 27 -10.48 -11.58 8.89
N ARG A 28 -10.95 -10.43 9.36
CA ARG A 28 -12.10 -10.33 10.28
C ARG A 28 -13.43 -10.59 9.59
N PHE A 29 -13.57 -10.20 8.32
CA PHE A 29 -14.82 -10.30 7.58
C PHE A 29 -14.68 -11.23 6.37
N PRO A 30 -15.00 -12.54 6.51
CA PRO A 30 -14.87 -13.50 5.42
C PRO A 30 -15.64 -13.10 4.15
N ALA A 31 -16.82 -12.50 4.30
CA ALA A 31 -17.61 -11.99 3.18
C ALA A 31 -16.89 -10.88 2.40
N LEU A 32 -16.05 -10.07 3.07
CA LEU A 32 -15.22 -9.06 2.41
C LEU A 32 -14.10 -9.74 1.61
N MET A 33 -13.45 -10.77 2.16
CA MET A 33 -12.44 -11.56 1.45
C MET A 33 -13.02 -12.31 0.26
N GLU A 34 -14.26 -12.79 0.34
CA GLU A 34 -14.99 -13.41 -0.76
C GLU A 34 -15.40 -12.38 -1.84
N THR A 35 -15.84 -11.19 -1.42
CA THR A 35 -16.20 -10.11 -2.35
C THR A 35 -15.00 -9.66 -3.18
N HIS A 36 -13.84 -9.47 -2.54
CA HIS A 36 -12.57 -9.24 -3.21
C HIS A 36 -11.76 -10.54 -3.28
N PHE A 37 -12.33 -11.57 -3.91
CA PHE A 37 -11.71 -12.89 -4.02
C PHE A 37 -10.34 -12.85 -4.72
N GLY A 38 -10.16 -11.92 -5.67
CA GLY A 38 -8.90 -11.74 -6.39
C GLY A 38 -7.85 -11.04 -5.55
N GLY A 39 -6.65 -11.63 -5.45
CA GLY A 39 -5.53 -11.03 -4.73
C GLY A 39 -5.19 -9.62 -5.22
N SER A 40 -5.18 -9.41 -6.54
CA SER A 40 -4.93 -8.08 -7.15
C SER A 40 -5.98 -7.03 -6.80
N GLN A 41 -7.23 -7.44 -6.54
CA GLN A 41 -8.26 -6.50 -6.09
C GLN A 41 -7.91 -5.98 -4.70
N ARG A 42 -7.58 -6.90 -3.78
CA ARG A 42 -7.19 -6.56 -2.41
C ARG A 42 -5.91 -5.73 -2.36
N ALA A 43 -4.89 -6.14 -3.11
CA ALA A 43 -3.62 -5.43 -3.23
C ALA A 43 -3.83 -3.98 -3.71
N SER A 44 -4.62 -3.79 -4.77
CA SER A 44 -4.90 -2.45 -5.30
C SER A 44 -5.64 -1.57 -4.30
N VAL A 45 -6.65 -2.12 -3.61
CA VAL A 45 -7.45 -1.35 -2.64
C VAL A 45 -6.60 -0.91 -1.44
N LEU A 46 -5.78 -1.80 -0.89
CA LEU A 46 -4.92 -1.51 0.26
C LEU A 46 -3.82 -0.52 -0.11
N ALA A 47 -3.12 -0.74 -1.22
CA ALA A 47 -2.07 0.16 -1.67
C ALA A 47 -2.62 1.53 -2.07
N ALA A 48 -3.82 1.60 -2.65
CA ALA A 48 -4.51 2.86 -2.91
C ALA A 48 -4.80 3.62 -1.61
N ALA A 49 -5.37 2.95 -0.61
CA ALA A 49 -5.66 3.55 0.69
C ALA A 49 -4.39 4.09 1.36
N SER A 50 -3.33 3.28 1.39
CA SER A 50 -2.03 3.65 1.96
C SER A 50 -1.37 4.80 1.21
N GLY A 51 -1.30 4.74 -0.13
CA GLY A 51 -0.68 5.77 -0.94
C GLY A 51 -1.44 7.11 -0.89
N VAL A 52 -2.77 7.07 -0.96
CA VAL A 52 -3.62 8.27 -0.83
C VAL A 52 -3.52 8.84 0.58
N GLY A 53 -3.55 8.01 1.62
CA GLY A 53 -3.36 8.44 3.01
C GLY A 53 -2.04 9.18 3.21
N THR A 54 -0.94 8.60 2.72
CA THR A 54 0.40 9.21 2.80
C THR A 54 0.48 10.51 2.00
N ALA A 55 -0.12 10.58 0.81
CA ALA A 55 -0.18 11.81 0.01
C ALA A 55 -1.00 12.91 0.71
N ILE A 56 -2.12 12.56 1.35
CA ILE A 56 -2.96 13.49 2.12
C ILE A 56 -2.21 14.02 3.36
N ALA A 57 -1.45 13.16 4.03
CA ALA A 57 -0.69 13.50 5.23
C ALA A 57 0.45 14.49 4.92
N THR A 58 1.21 14.21 3.87
CA THR A 58 2.43 14.95 3.47
C THR A 58 2.17 16.10 2.50
N GLY A 59 1.08 16.05 1.74
CA GLY A 59 0.84 16.95 0.60
C GLY A 59 1.73 16.66 -0.62
N ASP A 60 2.35 15.48 -0.71
CA ASP A 60 3.32 15.13 -1.74
C ASP A 60 2.98 13.79 -2.41
N ALA A 61 2.83 13.81 -3.74
CA ALA A 61 2.47 12.61 -4.50
C ALA A 61 3.61 11.57 -4.54
N GLN A 62 4.88 12.01 -4.46
CA GLN A 62 6.02 11.09 -4.43
C GLN A 62 6.10 10.34 -3.09
N ALA A 63 5.85 11.00 -1.97
CA ALA A 63 5.64 10.29 -0.70
C ALA A 63 4.46 9.31 -0.79
N GLY A 64 3.36 9.72 -1.43
CA GLY A 64 2.20 8.86 -1.69
C GLY A 64 2.54 7.58 -2.47
N VAL A 65 3.26 7.68 -3.59
CA VAL A 65 3.63 6.51 -4.40
C VAL A 65 4.56 5.56 -3.65
N ASN A 66 5.43 6.08 -2.77
CA ASN A 66 6.22 5.23 -1.88
C ASN A 66 5.35 4.52 -0.83
N GLY A 67 4.27 5.15 -0.36
CA GLY A 67 3.28 4.51 0.50
C GLY A 67 2.52 3.38 -0.20
N TRP A 68 2.22 3.54 -1.49
CA TRP A 68 1.67 2.47 -2.32
C TRP A 68 2.61 1.26 -2.37
N TYR A 69 3.88 1.47 -2.74
CA TYR A 69 4.82 0.36 -2.89
C TYR A 69 5.15 -0.32 -1.56
N LEU A 70 5.25 0.42 -0.46
CA LEU A 70 5.41 -0.16 0.87
C LEU A 70 4.22 -1.07 1.24
N SER A 71 2.98 -0.65 0.92
CA SER A 71 1.79 -1.46 1.15
C SER A 71 1.85 -2.81 0.42
N MET A 72 2.35 -2.83 -0.82
CA MET A 72 2.50 -4.06 -1.60
C MET A 72 3.47 -5.04 -0.96
N ILE A 73 4.59 -4.56 -0.41
CA ILE A 73 5.58 -5.40 0.29
C ILE A 73 4.96 -5.99 1.56
N LEU A 74 4.35 -5.15 2.40
CA LEU A 74 3.74 -5.59 3.65
C LEU A 74 2.62 -6.62 3.40
N HIS A 75 1.76 -6.37 2.40
CA HIS A 75 0.70 -7.31 2.01
C HIS A 75 1.28 -8.66 1.59
N LYS A 76 2.29 -8.64 0.71
CA LYS A 76 2.93 -9.87 0.20
C LYS A 76 3.47 -10.72 1.34
N GLU A 77 4.19 -10.12 2.28
CA GLU A 77 4.80 -10.84 3.41
C GLU A 77 3.76 -11.29 4.43
N HIS A 78 2.74 -10.47 4.74
CA HIS A 78 1.70 -10.83 5.70
C HIS A 78 0.84 -12.01 5.22
N MET A 79 0.43 -12.00 3.95
CA MET A 79 -0.52 -12.99 3.42
C MET A 79 0.15 -14.15 2.68
N GLY A 80 1.46 -14.08 2.42
CA GLY A 80 2.18 -15.02 1.55
C GLY A 80 1.69 -15.03 0.09
N ARG A 81 0.97 -13.98 -0.32
CA ARG A 81 0.39 -13.79 -1.67
C ARG A 81 0.12 -12.30 -1.90
N LEU A 82 0.07 -11.90 -3.17
CA LEU A 82 -0.27 -10.54 -3.56
C LEU A 82 -1.29 -10.55 -4.71
N GLY A 83 -0.85 -10.34 -5.95
CA GLY A 83 -1.70 -10.32 -7.14
C GLY A 83 -1.48 -11.50 -8.09
N PHE A 84 -2.01 -11.38 -9.31
CA PHE A 84 -1.77 -12.32 -10.39
C PHE A 84 -0.31 -12.31 -10.87
N TYR A 85 0.04 -13.22 -11.78
CA TYR A 85 1.38 -13.32 -12.35
C TYR A 85 1.82 -12.03 -13.06
N GLY A 86 2.89 -11.39 -12.58
CA GLY A 86 3.37 -10.12 -13.13
C GLY A 86 2.65 -8.88 -12.61
N TYR A 87 1.70 -9.04 -11.67
CA TYR A 87 1.02 -7.91 -11.03
C TYR A 87 2.01 -6.93 -10.39
N ASP A 88 3.03 -7.46 -9.69
CA ASP A 88 3.99 -6.68 -8.92
C ASP A 88 5.25 -6.30 -9.69
N GLN A 89 5.28 -6.43 -11.02
CA GLN A 89 6.46 -6.02 -11.80
C GLN A 89 6.81 -4.55 -11.54
N GLN A 90 5.81 -3.68 -11.55
CA GLN A 90 6.00 -2.26 -11.21
C GLN A 90 6.32 -2.07 -9.72
N ASP A 91 5.72 -2.86 -8.83
CA ASP A 91 5.86 -2.66 -7.38
C ASP A 91 7.24 -3.09 -6.86
N GLN A 92 7.85 -4.13 -7.47
CA GLN A 92 9.23 -4.54 -7.16
C GLN A 92 10.26 -3.49 -7.61
N LEU A 93 10.00 -2.80 -8.73
CA LEU A 93 10.88 -1.76 -9.27
C LEU A 93 10.58 -0.37 -8.69
N GLY A 94 9.36 -0.16 -8.22
CA GLY A 94 8.81 1.14 -7.88
C GLY A 94 9.51 1.80 -6.70
N MET A 95 9.87 1.01 -5.68
CA MET A 95 10.56 1.48 -4.48
C MET A 95 11.90 2.17 -4.80
N THR A 96 12.65 1.68 -5.78
CA THR A 96 13.95 2.26 -6.17
C THR A 96 13.80 3.39 -7.17
N ASN A 97 12.71 3.40 -7.94
CA ASN A 97 12.51 4.33 -9.04
C ASN A 97 11.74 5.61 -8.64
N SER A 98 11.04 5.60 -7.50
CA SER A 98 10.19 6.71 -7.06
C SER A 98 10.93 8.04 -6.86
N PHE A 99 12.19 8.00 -6.44
CA PHE A 99 13.04 9.20 -6.29
C PHE A 99 14.23 9.23 -7.27
N SER A 100 14.21 8.39 -8.30
CA SER A 100 15.23 8.37 -9.35
C SER A 100 15.06 9.58 -10.29
N TYR A 101 16.16 10.04 -10.92
CA TYR A 101 16.19 11.18 -11.85
C TYR A 101 17.01 10.87 -13.10
#